data_AF-A0A6P0XDF2-F1
#
_entry.id   AF-A0A6P0XDF2-F1
#
_cell.length_a   1.000
_cell.length_b   1.000
_cell.length_c   1.000
_cell.angle_alpha   90.00
_cell.angle_beta   90.00
_cell.angle_gamma   90.00
#
_symmetry.space_group_name_H-M   'P 1'
#
loop_
_entity.id
_entity.type
_entity.pdbx_description
1 polymer ?
#
loop_
_entity_poly.entity_id
_entity_poly.type
_entity_poly.pdbx_seq_one_letter_code
_entity_poly.pdbx_strand_id
1 'polypeptide(L)'
;MCKLKTAACHFDAPDAHPPSVQLPQVQLFLASIPPIGEPLLNQLVIKYNQAIADQVKQRQAQGTLIYFVDLYSTISLEDLPDGIHPNSEGFRKMALAWDEALCSYQLSAVSY
;
A
#
# COMPACT_ATOMS: atom_id res chain seq x y z
N MET A 1 43.17 30.25 -23.49
CA MET A 1 42.45 29.02 -23.91
C MET A 1 42.59 28.00 -22.80
N CYS A 2 41.46 27.47 -22.32
CA CYS A 2 41.27 26.94 -20.96
C CYS A 2 41.84 25.53 -20.76
N LYS A 3 42.49 25.28 -19.62
CA LYS A 3 43.09 24.00 -19.21
C LYS A 3 42.00 23.01 -18.73
N LEU A 4 42.11 21.75 -19.16
CA LEU A 4 41.20 20.67 -18.78
C LEU A 4 41.31 20.31 -17.29
N LYS A 5 40.15 19.97 -16.73
CA LYS A 5 39.89 19.58 -15.34
C LYS A 5 40.44 18.20 -15.00
N THR A 6 40.76 18.10 -13.72
CA THR A 6 41.21 16.96 -12.91
C THR A 6 40.34 15.70 -13.02
N ALA A 7 41.01 14.56 -12.90
CA ALA A 7 40.44 13.23 -12.74
C ALA A 7 39.69 13.06 -11.41
N ALA A 8 38.63 12.25 -11.43
CA ALA A 8 38.07 11.60 -10.25
C ALA A 8 37.77 10.14 -10.58
N CYS A 9 38.01 9.30 -9.59
CA CYS A 9 38.25 7.87 -9.67
C CYS A 9 37.03 7.04 -10.11
N HIS A 10 37.36 6.03 -10.90
CA HIS A 10 36.55 4.89 -11.30
C HIS A 10 36.13 4.05 -10.08
N PHE A 11 34.83 3.84 -9.91
CA PHE A 11 34.24 2.79 -9.07
C PHE A 11 33.23 2.06 -9.95
N ASP A 12 33.60 0.87 -10.43
CA ASP A 12 32.66 -0.05 -11.06
C ASP A 12 31.66 -0.51 -10.00
N ALA A 13 30.38 -0.15 -10.15
CA ALA A 13 29.30 -0.85 -9.49
C ALA A 13 28.75 -1.91 -10.49
N PRO A 14 28.86 -3.22 -10.20
CA PRO A 14 28.08 -4.21 -10.91
C PRO A 14 26.62 -4.08 -10.46
N ASP A 15 25.71 -4.22 -11.41
CA ASP A 15 24.25 -4.28 -11.23
C ASP A 15 23.54 -2.93 -11.02
N ALA A 16 23.67 -2.04 -12.00
CA ALA A 16 22.57 -1.15 -12.31
C ALA A 16 21.35 -2.00 -12.73
N HIS A 17 20.46 -2.31 -11.79
CA HIS A 17 19.12 -2.76 -12.15
C HIS A 17 18.51 -1.75 -13.15
N PRO A 18 17.90 -2.23 -14.25
CA PRO A 18 17.25 -1.34 -15.22
C PRO A 18 16.18 -0.50 -14.50
N PRO A 19 15.87 0.71 -15.00
CA PRO A 19 14.78 1.53 -14.45
C PRO A 19 13.55 0.63 -14.32
N SER A 20 13.02 0.53 -13.09
CA SER A 20 11.85 -0.26 -12.70
C SER A 20 10.96 -0.58 -13.90
N VAL A 21 10.90 -1.85 -14.30
CA VAL A 21 9.95 -2.30 -15.32
C VAL A 21 8.58 -1.84 -14.83
N GLN A 22 8.04 -0.79 -15.46
CA GLN A 22 6.66 -0.37 -15.23
C GLN A 22 5.81 -1.57 -15.64
N LEU A 23 5.08 -2.13 -14.69
CA LEU A 23 4.03 -3.12 -14.95
C LEU A 23 2.71 -2.33 -15.02
N PRO A 24 2.39 -1.63 -16.12
CA PRO A 24 1.25 -0.70 -16.19
C PRO A 24 -0.11 -1.41 -16.00
N GLN A 25 -0.14 -2.73 -16.09
CA GLN A 25 -1.34 -3.56 -15.95
C GLN A 25 -1.44 -4.28 -14.60
N VAL A 26 -0.48 -4.08 -13.68
CA VAL A 26 -0.61 -4.60 -12.32
C VAL A 26 -1.72 -3.85 -11.59
N GLN A 27 -2.62 -4.60 -10.98
CA GLN A 27 -3.60 -4.09 -10.03
C GLN A 27 -2.95 -4.07 -8.64
N LEU A 28 -2.88 -2.89 -8.02
CA LEU A 28 -2.35 -2.71 -6.68
C LEU A 28 -3.51 -2.55 -5.69
N PHE A 29 -3.51 -3.33 -4.62
CA PHE A 29 -4.47 -3.20 -3.54
C PHE A 29 -3.73 -2.74 -2.28
N LEU A 30 -4.19 -1.64 -1.69
CA LEU A 30 -3.54 -1.02 -0.54
C LEU A 30 -4.53 -0.90 0.62
N ALA A 31 -4.23 -1.59 1.71
CA ALA A 31 -5.09 -1.59 2.88
C ALA A 31 -4.79 -0.45 3.85
N SER A 32 -5.82 0.02 4.57
CA SER A 32 -5.62 0.77 5.81
C SER A 32 -5.03 -0.11 6.91
N ILE A 33 -4.32 0.51 7.85
CA ILE A 33 -3.88 -0.15 9.09
C ILE A 33 -5.11 -0.31 10.00
N PRO A 34 -5.35 -1.48 10.62
CA PRO A 34 -6.37 -1.67 11.66
C PRO A 34 -6.23 -0.70 12.84
N PRO A 35 -7.25 -0.51 13.69
CA PRO A 35 -7.10 0.29 14.89
C PRO A 35 -6.02 -0.27 15.82
N ILE A 36 -5.42 0.61 16.62
CA ILE A 36 -4.51 0.24 17.71
C ILE A 36 -5.19 0.59 19.03
N GLY A 37 -5.06 -0.27 20.05
CA GLY A 37 -5.70 -0.09 21.35
C GLY A 37 -5.16 1.09 22.16
N GLU A 38 -3.92 1.52 21.90
CA GLU A 38 -3.34 2.71 22.51
C GLU A 38 -3.88 3.98 21.80
N PRO A 39 -4.61 4.87 22.49
CA PRO A 39 -5.34 5.96 21.84
C PRO A 39 -4.49 6.98 21.08
N LEU A 40 -3.29 7.30 21.57
CA LEU A 40 -2.40 8.27 20.92
C LEU A 40 -1.81 7.68 19.63
N LEU A 41 -1.41 6.42 19.66
CA LEU A 41 -0.98 5.68 18.47
C LEU A 41 -2.14 5.53 17.48
N ASN A 42 -3.36 5.27 17.96
CA ASN A 42 -4.51 5.16 17.08
C ASN A 42 -4.84 6.48 16.36
N GLN A 43 -4.63 7.63 16.99
CA GLN A 43 -4.74 8.92 16.31
C GLN A 43 -3.71 9.08 15.18
N LEU A 44 -2.51 8.53 15.33
CA LEU A 44 -1.51 8.50 14.26
C LEU A 44 -1.91 7.56 13.13
N VAL A 45 -2.46 6.39 13.47
CA VAL A 45 -3.03 5.43 12.49
C VAL A 45 -4.13 6.10 11.66
N ILE A 46 -5.08 6.80 12.28
CA ILE A 46 -6.15 7.51 11.57
C ILE A 46 -5.57 8.53 10.58
N LYS A 47 -4.61 9.35 11.02
CA LYS A 47 -3.97 10.36 10.15
C LYS A 47 -3.21 9.70 8.99
N TYR A 48 -2.50 8.62 9.25
CA TYR A 48 -1.76 7.88 8.23
C TYR A 48 -2.71 7.24 7.20
N ASN A 49 -3.75 6.55 7.66
CA ASN A 49 -4.77 5.94 6.81
C ASN A 49 -5.45 6.98 5.91
N GLN A 50 -5.77 8.16 6.45
CA GLN A 50 -6.34 9.26 5.66
C GLN A 50 -5.38 9.70 4.54
N ALA A 51 -4.09 9.90 4.85
CA ALA A 51 -3.09 10.28 3.86
C ALA A 51 -2.95 9.22 2.76
N ILE A 52 -2.95 7.94 3.13
CA ILE A 52 -2.89 6.82 2.18
C ILE A 52 -4.14 6.79 1.28
N ALA A 53 -5.34 6.92 1.84
CA ALA A 53 -6.57 6.94 1.07
C ALA A 53 -6.59 8.10 0.06
N ASP A 54 -6.10 9.28 0.45
CA ASP A 54 -5.98 10.43 -0.45
C ASP A 54 -4.98 10.19 -1.58
N GLN A 55 -3.85 9.54 -1.29
CA GLN A 55 -2.87 9.13 -2.31
C GLN A 55 -3.45 8.10 -3.29
N VAL A 56 -4.21 7.10 -2.81
CA VAL A 56 -4.88 6.12 -3.67
C VAL A 56 -5.84 6.83 -4.62
N LYS A 57 -6.70 7.72 -4.10
CA LYS A 57 -7.65 8.50 -4.92
C LYS A 57 -6.94 9.35 -5.97
N GLN A 58 -5.85 10.04 -5.61
CA GLN A 58 -5.06 10.84 -6.55
C GLN A 58 -4.48 9.99 -7.68
N ARG A 59 -3.97 8.79 -7.37
CA ARG A 59 -3.41 7.87 -8.37
C ARG A 59 -4.48 7.21 -9.24
N GLN A 60 -5.64 6.87 -8.67
CA GLN A 60 -6.80 6.40 -9.44
C GLN A 60 -7.26 7.47 -10.45
N ALA A 61 -7.32 8.74 -10.03
CA ALA A 61 -7.66 9.86 -10.92
C ALA A 61 -6.65 10.07 -12.07
N GLN A 62 -5.43 9.55 -11.92
CA GLN A 62 -4.39 9.54 -12.96
C GLN A 62 -4.42 8.25 -13.81
N GLY A 63 -5.41 7.39 -13.64
CA GLY A 63 -5.57 6.15 -14.40
C GLY A 63 -4.73 4.96 -13.89
N THR A 64 -4.13 5.07 -12.70
CA THR A 64 -3.43 3.92 -12.09
C THR A 64 -4.45 2.90 -11.58
N LEU A 65 -4.22 1.62 -11.84
CA LEU A 65 -5.00 0.50 -11.30
C LEU A 65 -4.63 0.24 -9.83
N ILE A 66 -5.03 1.14 -8.94
CA ILE A 66 -4.80 1.04 -7.50
C ILE A 66 -6.14 1.11 -6.77
N TYR A 67 -6.33 0.30 -5.75
CA TYR A 67 -7.58 0.15 -5.01
C TYR A 67 -7.33 0.18 -3.51
N PHE A 68 -8.21 0.83 -2.77
CA PHE A 68 -8.11 0.94 -1.31
C PHE A 68 -8.95 -0.13 -0.63
N VAL A 69 -8.38 -0.83 0.35
CA VAL A 69 -9.07 -1.85 1.15
C VAL A 69 -9.20 -1.33 2.59
N ASP A 70 -10.42 -1.08 3.07
CA ASP A 70 -10.61 -0.49 4.38
C ASP A 70 -10.64 -1.54 5.51
N LEU A 71 -9.47 -1.83 6.08
CA LEU A 71 -9.35 -2.71 7.25
C LEU A 71 -9.58 -1.99 8.59
N TYR A 72 -9.42 -0.66 8.64
CA TYR A 72 -9.61 0.13 9.86
C TYR A 72 -11.06 0.07 10.36
N SER A 73 -12.05 0.15 9.46
CA SER A 73 -13.45 -0.02 9.84
C SER A 73 -13.89 -1.49 9.95
N THR A 74 -13.15 -2.40 9.31
CA THR A 74 -13.45 -3.84 9.30
C THR A 74 -13.06 -4.54 10.61
N ILE A 75 -11.93 -4.16 11.21
CA ILE A 75 -11.37 -4.78 12.41
C ILE A 75 -11.71 -3.92 13.63
N SER A 76 -12.33 -4.50 14.66
CA SER A 76 -12.63 -3.80 15.90
C SER A 76 -11.54 -4.05 16.95
N LEU A 77 -11.53 -3.25 18.03
CA LEU A 77 -10.60 -3.50 19.16
C LEU A 77 -10.87 -4.83 19.87
N GLU A 78 -12.09 -5.37 19.79
CA GLU A 78 -12.44 -6.69 20.34
C GLU A 78 -11.72 -7.82 19.60
N ASP A 79 -11.36 -7.56 18.33
CA ASP A 79 -10.60 -8.48 17.52
C ASP A 79 -9.10 -8.47 17.85
N LEU A 80 -8.62 -7.59 18.75
CA LEU A 80 -7.20 -7.37 19.04
C LEU A 80 -6.85 -7.67 20.52
N PRO A 81 -6.50 -8.92 20.89
CA PRO A 81 -6.31 -9.31 22.29
C PRO A 81 -5.20 -8.54 23.03
N ASP A 82 -4.17 -8.10 22.30
CA ASP A 82 -3.06 -7.29 22.83
C ASP A 82 -3.16 -5.81 22.39
N GLY A 83 -4.28 -5.42 21.78
CA GLY A 83 -4.51 -4.10 21.22
C GLY A 83 -3.75 -3.82 19.91
N ILE A 84 -3.09 -4.81 19.29
CA ILE A 84 -2.32 -4.64 18.05
C ILE A 84 -2.62 -5.74 17.03
N HIS A 85 -2.55 -7.01 17.44
CA HIS A 85 -2.61 -8.17 16.55
C HIS A 85 -4.01 -8.80 16.55
N PRO A 86 -4.58 -9.11 15.36
CA PRO A 86 -5.85 -9.81 15.27
C PRO A 86 -5.84 -11.19 15.95
N ASN A 87 -6.96 -11.54 16.56
CA ASN A 87 -7.32 -12.93 16.88
C ASN A 87 -7.86 -13.65 15.63
N SER A 88 -8.28 -14.90 15.79
CA SER A 88 -8.81 -15.71 14.69
C SER A 88 -10.02 -15.07 13.99
N GLU A 89 -10.91 -14.40 14.73
CA GLU A 89 -12.08 -13.73 14.18
C GLU A 89 -11.68 -12.44 13.43
N GLY A 90 -10.74 -11.68 13.97
CA GLY A 90 -10.14 -10.53 13.27
C GLY A 90 -9.46 -10.93 11.96
N PHE A 91 -8.67 -12.00 11.97
CA PHE A 91 -8.09 -12.53 10.73
C PHE A 91 -9.15 -13.02 9.74
N ARG A 92 -10.25 -13.62 10.21
CA ARG A 92 -11.38 -14.01 9.35
C ARG A 92 -12.03 -12.81 8.67
N LYS A 93 -12.29 -11.74 9.41
CA LYS A 93 -12.84 -10.47 8.86
C LYS A 93 -11.88 -9.84 7.86
N MET A 94 -10.59 -9.79 8.19
CA MET A 94 -9.55 -9.30 7.29
C MET A 94 -9.50 -10.09 5.98
N ALA A 95 -9.56 -11.42 6.05
CA ALA A 95 -9.56 -12.28 4.87
C ALA A 95 -10.77 -12.03 3.97
N LEU A 96 -11.96 -11.83 4.55
CA LEU A 96 -13.17 -11.50 3.77
C LEU A 96 -13.06 -10.15 3.06
N ALA A 97 -12.52 -9.12 3.73
CA ALA A 97 -12.32 -7.81 3.10
C ALA A 97 -11.33 -7.88 1.93
N TRP A 98 -10.27 -8.68 2.06
CA TRP A 98 -9.35 -8.93 0.95
C TRP A 98 -10.00 -9.72 -0.20
N ASP A 99 -10.74 -10.78 0.11
CA ASP A 99 -11.43 -11.60 -0.89
C ASP A 99 -12.46 -10.78 -1.68
N GLU A 100 -13.26 -9.96 -0.99
CA GLU A 100 -14.23 -9.05 -1.62
C GLU A 100 -13.54 -8.03 -2.54
N ALA A 101 -12.43 -7.44 -2.09
CA ALA A 101 -11.66 -6.51 -2.90
C ALA A 101 -11.09 -7.21 -4.14
N LEU A 102 -10.45 -8.37 -3.99
CA LEU A 102 -9.89 -9.12 -5.13
C LEU A 102 -10.99 -9.52 -6.12
N CYS A 103 -12.11 -10.06 -5.64
CA CYS A 103 -13.22 -10.49 -6.51
C CYS A 103 -13.90 -9.33 -7.24
N SER A 104 -14.09 -8.18 -6.58
CA SER A 104 -14.74 -7.00 -7.17
C SER A 104 -13.99 -6.45 -8.38
N TYR A 105 -12.66 -6.54 -8.39
CA TYR A 105 -11.80 -5.99 -9.43
C TYR A 105 -11.22 -7.05 -10.39
N GLN A 106 -11.34 -8.35 -10.08
CA GLN A 106 -11.11 -9.42 -11.06
C GLN A 106 -12.16 -9.40 -12.19
N LEU A 107 -13.39 -8.96 -11.89
CA LEU A 107 -14.51 -8.93 -12.84
C LEU A 107 -14.46 -7.77 -13.85
N SER A 108 -13.75 -6.68 -13.55
CA SER A 108 -13.56 -5.56 -14.50
C SER A 108 -12.51 -5.84 -15.57
N ALA A 109 -11.71 -6.91 -15.40
CA ALA A 109 -10.69 -7.36 -16.36
C ALA A 109 -11.23 -8.36 -17.40
N VAL A 110 -12.50 -8.77 -17.29
CA VAL A 110 -13.15 -9.69 -18.24
C VAL A 110 -14.38 -9.01 -18.82
N SER A 111 -14.16 -8.08 -19.73
CA SER A 111 -15.20 -7.57 -20.62
C SER A 111 -14.62 -7.53 -22.04
N TYR A 112 -14.93 -8.56 -22.81
CA TYR A 112 -14.78 -8.62 -24.26
C TYR A 112 -16.17 -8.56 -24.88
#